data_AF-A0A238UUT2-F1
#
_entry.id   AF-A0A238UUT2-F1
#
_cell.length_a   1.000
_cell.length_b   1.000
_cell.length_c   1.000
_cell.angle_alpha   90.00
_cell.angle_beta   90.00
_cell.angle_gamma   90.00
#
_symmetry.space_group_name_H-M   'P 1'
#
loop_
_entity.id
_entity.type
_entity.pdbx_description
1 polymer ?
#
loop_
_entity_poly.entity_id
_entity_poly.type
_entity_poly.pdbx_seq_one_letter_code
_entity_poly.pdbx_strand_id
1 'polypeptide(L)'
;MNGTPGPTAKERSVSRPYHVDVKEYERKVLLERVSREAATVGAEIPEEIEIQGEPIALRSFVFEIKRRDSIPQGERERVERAKRNLRRERLERIERIEEGAISYAEGERLAASIIGIDRALEALEGLRAPGPETAAERQAAADRKRWMRFLKQALGRDEGSTVGSRR
;
A
#
# COMPACT_ATOMS: atom_id res chain seq x y z
N MET A 1 43.67 0.38 47.94
CA MET A 1 42.64 1.36 47.57
C MET A 1 43.05 1.97 46.25
N ASN A 2 42.44 1.55 45.14
CA ASN A 2 42.57 2.21 43.83
C ASN A 2 41.17 2.14 43.20
N GLY A 3 40.47 3.28 43.19
CA GLY A 3 39.15 3.41 42.59
C GLY A 3 39.28 3.68 41.09
N THR A 4 38.71 2.80 40.27
CA THR A 4 38.52 3.03 38.84
C THR A 4 37.46 4.12 38.65
N PRO A 5 37.72 5.20 37.90
CA PRO A 5 36.67 6.14 37.55
C PRO A 5 35.69 5.48 36.57
N GLY A 6 34.40 5.47 36.93
CA GLY A 6 33.33 5.01 36.04
C GLY A 6 33.22 5.89 34.79
N PRO A 7 32.69 5.34 33.69
CA PRO A 7 32.58 6.09 32.43
C PRO A 7 31.68 7.32 32.61
N THR A 8 32.21 8.48 32.22
CA THR A 8 31.54 9.78 32.24
C THR A 8 30.31 9.77 31.33
N ALA A 9 29.22 10.36 31.82
CA ALA A 9 27.88 10.41 31.24
C ALA A 9 27.73 11.23 29.92
N LYS A 10 28.71 11.21 29.01
CA LYS A 10 28.71 12.05 27.79
C LYS A 10 28.49 11.32 26.46
N GLU A 11 28.34 10.01 26.42
CA GLU A 11 28.30 9.24 25.14
C GLU A 11 26.99 8.49 24.85
N ARG A 12 25.82 9.01 25.27
CA ARG A 12 24.52 8.46 24.81
C ARG A 12 23.45 9.51 24.49
N SER A 13 23.86 10.68 24.01
CA SER A 13 22.93 11.57 23.28
C SER A 13 23.31 11.58 21.81
N VAL A 14 23.05 10.48 21.12
CA VAL A 14 22.89 10.55 19.66
C VAL A 14 21.64 11.38 19.44
N SER A 15 21.87 12.60 18.95
CA SER A 15 20.85 13.56 18.57
C SER A 15 19.74 12.86 17.78
N ARG A 16 18.58 12.62 18.42
CA ARG A 16 17.33 12.49 17.66
C ARG A 16 17.23 13.81 16.89
N PRO A 17 17.23 13.83 15.55
CA PRO A 17 16.92 15.06 14.83
C PRO A 17 15.60 15.58 15.40
N TYR A 18 15.47 16.89 15.56
CA TYR A 18 14.24 17.54 16.00
C TYR A 18 13.11 17.22 15.01
N HIS A 19 12.51 16.04 15.12
CA HIS A 19 11.23 15.74 14.52
C HIS A 19 10.23 16.52 15.35
N VAL A 20 9.73 17.61 14.78
CA VAL A 20 8.55 18.25 15.31
C VAL A 20 7.42 17.31 14.96
N ASP A 21 7.01 16.51 15.94
CA ASP A 21 5.79 15.71 15.86
C ASP A 21 4.63 16.62 15.41
N VAL A 22 3.75 16.06 14.59
CA VAL A 22 2.62 16.81 14.04
C VAL A 22 1.74 17.30 15.19
N LYS A 23 1.32 18.57 15.11
CA LYS A 23 0.48 19.14 16.17
C LYS A 23 -0.91 18.53 16.12
N GLU A 24 -1.60 18.51 17.24
CA GLU A 24 -2.94 17.90 17.34
C GLU A 24 -3.93 18.44 16.29
N TYR A 25 -3.93 19.76 16.05
CA TYR A 25 -4.83 20.36 15.05
C TYR A 25 -4.44 19.95 13.62
N GLU A 26 -3.15 19.84 13.32
CA GLU A 26 -2.64 19.42 12.01
C GLU A 26 -2.99 17.95 11.76
N ARG A 27 -2.82 17.11 12.78
CA ARG A 27 -3.24 15.70 12.76
C ARG A 27 -4.73 15.56 12.49
N LYS A 28 -5.58 16.32 13.19
CA LYS A 28 -7.03 16.32 12.96
C LYS A 28 -7.38 16.70 11.52
N VAL A 29 -6.72 17.71 10.95
CA VAL A 29 -6.91 18.11 9.55
C VAL A 29 -6.53 16.98 8.57
N LEU A 30 -5.42 16.27 8.83
CA LEU A 30 -5.01 15.13 8.00
C LEU A 30 -6.02 13.99 8.05
N LEU A 31 -6.50 13.62 9.24
CA LEU A 31 -7.49 12.56 9.42
C LEU A 31 -8.84 12.92 8.79
N GLU A 32 -9.28 14.17 8.97
CA GLU A 32 -10.49 14.70 8.35
C GLU A 32 -10.39 14.73 6.82
N ARG A 33 -9.20 14.96 6.27
CA ARG A 33 -9.00 14.93 4.81
C ARG A 33 -9.20 13.52 4.24
N VAL A 34 -8.72 12.49 4.92
CA VAL A 34 -8.80 11.09 4.43
C VAL A 34 -10.13 10.39 4.75
N SER A 35 -10.91 10.90 5.70
CA SER A 35 -12.21 10.32 6.08
C SER A 35 -13.36 10.76 5.17
N ARG A 36 -13.20 11.84 4.41
CA ARG A 36 -14.25 12.40 3.55
C ARG A 36 -14.66 11.42 2.46
N GLU A 37 -15.97 11.24 2.28
CA GLU A 37 -16.53 10.42 1.20
C GLU A 37 -16.06 10.88 -0.19
N ALA A 38 -15.89 12.19 -0.39
CA ALA A 38 -15.43 12.78 -1.64
C ALA A 38 -13.89 12.89 -1.75
N ALA A 39 -13.11 12.30 -0.84
CA ALA A 39 -11.66 12.46 -0.81
C ALA A 39 -10.97 11.95 -2.09
N THR A 40 -11.57 10.97 -2.77
CA THR A 40 -11.06 10.37 -4.00
C THR A 40 -11.45 11.14 -5.28
N VAL A 41 -12.35 12.12 -5.19
CA VAL A 41 -12.79 12.92 -6.34
C VAL A 41 -11.64 13.80 -6.83
N GLY A 42 -11.23 13.58 -8.08
CA GLY A 42 -10.08 14.29 -8.67
C GLY A 42 -8.72 13.80 -8.18
N ALA A 43 -8.68 12.81 -7.27
CA ALA A 43 -7.43 12.22 -6.84
C ALA A 43 -6.89 11.24 -7.88
N GLU A 44 -5.56 11.22 -7.99
CA GLU A 44 -4.87 10.27 -8.85
C GLU A 44 -4.50 9.00 -8.09
N ILE A 45 -4.47 7.87 -8.81
CA ILE A 45 -3.91 6.63 -8.28
C ILE A 45 -2.38 6.78 -8.26
N PRO A 46 -1.68 6.48 -7.15
CA PRO A 46 -0.23 6.53 -7.07
C PRO A 46 0.42 5.64 -8.13
N GLU A 47 1.51 6.13 -8.73
CA GLU A 47 2.31 5.33 -9.67
C GLU A 47 2.75 4.00 -9.04
N GLU A 48 3.28 4.11 -7.82
CA GLU A 48 3.80 3.00 -7.03
C GLU A 48 3.30 3.09 -5.59
N ILE A 49 3.16 1.93 -4.94
CA ILE A 49 2.97 1.83 -3.50
C ILE A 49 3.80 0.68 -2.94
N GLU A 50 4.36 0.86 -1.75
CA GLU A 50 4.97 -0.23 -1.00
C GLU A 50 3.89 -1.00 -0.24
N ILE A 51 3.85 -2.32 -0.44
CA ILE A 51 3.00 -3.25 0.30
C ILE A 51 3.91 -4.30 0.96
N GLN A 52 3.90 -4.37 2.29
CA GLN A 52 4.76 -5.31 3.05
C GLN A 52 6.25 -5.25 2.65
N GLY A 53 6.78 -4.06 2.36
CA GLY A 53 8.17 -3.87 1.96
C GLY A 53 8.47 -4.07 0.47
N GLU A 54 7.46 -4.37 -0.35
CA GLU A 54 7.64 -4.59 -1.79
C GLU A 54 6.96 -3.48 -2.61
N PRO A 55 7.69 -2.82 -3.54
CA PRO A 55 7.12 -1.81 -4.42
C PRO A 55 6.21 -2.43 -5.48
N ILE A 56 5.03 -1.84 -5.64
CA ILE A 56 4.00 -2.28 -6.59
C ILE A 56 3.58 -1.11 -7.46
N ALA A 57 3.64 -1.27 -8.79
CA ALA A 57 3.14 -0.31 -9.78
C ALA A 57 1.60 -0.22 -9.79
N LEU A 58 1.02 0.41 -8.76
CA LEU A 58 -0.41 0.42 -8.47
C LEU A 58 -1.25 1.02 -9.61
N ARG A 59 -0.82 2.16 -10.18
CA ARG A 59 -1.52 2.83 -11.29
C ARG A 59 -1.62 1.92 -12.52
N SER A 60 -0.49 1.36 -12.93
CA SER A 60 -0.42 0.40 -14.04
C SER A 60 -1.33 -0.80 -13.77
N PHE A 61 -1.31 -1.31 -12.55
CA PHE A 61 -2.14 -2.43 -12.13
C PHE A 61 -3.64 -2.14 -12.30
N VAL A 62 -4.11 -1.03 -11.75
CA VAL A 62 -5.52 -0.66 -11.84
C VAL A 62 -5.95 -0.42 -13.29
N PHE A 63 -5.15 0.30 -14.09
CA PHE A 63 -5.49 0.58 -15.48
C PHE A 63 -5.61 -0.70 -16.31
N GLU A 64 -4.67 -1.63 -16.19
CA GLU A 64 -4.72 -2.89 -16.94
C GLU A 64 -5.95 -3.73 -16.59
N ILE A 65 -6.40 -3.68 -15.33
CA ILE A 65 -7.61 -4.40 -14.94
C ILE A 65 -8.86 -3.69 -15.48
N LYS A 66 -8.92 -2.36 -15.40
CA LYS A 66 -10.05 -1.58 -15.95
C LYS A 66 -10.21 -1.69 -17.47
N ARG A 67 -9.14 -2.02 -18.20
CA ARG A 67 -9.19 -2.25 -19.65
C ARG A 67 -9.95 -3.53 -20.04
N ARG A 68 -10.35 -4.36 -19.08
CA ARG A 68 -11.07 -5.62 -19.32
C ARG A 68 -12.46 -5.57 -18.72
N ASP A 69 -13.38 -6.23 -19.39
CA ASP A 69 -14.76 -6.39 -18.92
C ASP A 69 -14.87 -7.38 -17.74
N SER A 70 -13.84 -8.22 -17.52
CA SER A 70 -13.90 -9.28 -16.51
C SER A 70 -12.54 -9.76 -15.99
N ILE A 71 -12.55 -10.28 -14.77
CA ILE A 71 -11.39 -10.93 -14.12
C ILE A 71 -11.45 -12.45 -14.39
N PRO A 72 -10.49 -13.02 -15.15
CA PRO A 72 -10.44 -14.47 -15.33
C PRO A 72 -10.38 -15.25 -14.01
N GLN A 73 -11.06 -16.40 -13.99
CA GLN A 73 -11.36 -17.16 -12.77
C GLN A 73 -10.13 -17.46 -11.90
N GLY A 74 -9.02 -17.91 -12.51
CA GLY A 74 -7.80 -18.30 -11.79
C GLY A 74 -7.06 -17.15 -11.08
N GLU A 75 -7.50 -15.91 -11.26
CA GLU A 75 -6.82 -14.73 -10.73
C GLU A 75 -7.72 -13.90 -9.80
N ARG A 76 -9.00 -14.29 -9.66
CA ARG A 76 -9.94 -13.68 -8.69
C ARG A 76 -9.34 -13.66 -7.29
N GLU A 77 -8.74 -14.77 -6.86
CA GLU A 77 -8.10 -14.86 -5.54
C GLU A 77 -6.91 -13.91 -5.38
N ARG A 78 -6.13 -13.68 -6.45
CA ARG A 78 -5.00 -12.73 -6.39
C ARG A 78 -5.49 -11.30 -6.27
N VAL A 79 -6.51 -10.93 -7.05
CA VAL A 79 -7.14 -9.60 -6.95
C VAL A 79 -7.74 -9.38 -5.57
N GLU A 80 -8.43 -10.38 -5.01
CA GLU A 80 -8.97 -10.28 -3.65
C GLU A 80 -7.87 -10.21 -2.58
N ARG A 81 -6.75 -10.91 -2.75
CA ARG A 81 -5.56 -10.71 -1.89
C ARG A 81 -5.00 -9.30 -2.00
N ALA A 82 -4.86 -8.76 -3.22
CA ALA A 82 -4.39 -7.41 -3.45
C ALA A 82 -5.27 -6.36 -2.75
N LYS A 83 -6.59 -6.47 -2.89
CA LYS A 83 -7.56 -5.60 -2.19
C LYS A 83 -7.42 -5.69 -0.67
N ARG A 84 -7.25 -6.90 -0.11
CA ARG A 84 -7.01 -7.07 1.34
C ARG A 84 -5.73 -6.39 1.78
N ASN A 85 -4.64 -6.56 1.04
CA ASN A 85 -3.36 -5.93 1.36
C ASN A 85 -3.46 -4.40 1.29
N LEU A 86 -4.09 -3.85 0.24
CA LEU A 86 -4.33 -2.40 0.12
C LEU A 86 -5.15 -1.85 1.30
N ARG A 87 -6.20 -2.56 1.74
CA ARG A 87 -6.98 -2.14 2.91
C ARG A 87 -6.17 -2.15 4.21
N ARG A 88 -5.25 -3.11 4.37
CA ARG A 88 -4.33 -3.15 5.51
C ARG A 88 -3.38 -1.96 5.47
N GLU A 89 -2.71 -1.75 4.34
CA GLU A 89 -1.78 -0.64 4.11
C GLU A 89 -2.42 0.74 4.32
N ARG A 90 -3.70 0.88 3.95
CA ARG A 90 -4.51 2.06 4.26
C ARG A 90 -4.64 2.28 5.76
N LEU A 91 -5.02 1.24 6.50
CA LEU A 91 -5.22 1.31 7.94
C LEU A 91 -3.92 1.65 8.67
N GLU A 92 -2.81 0.99 8.32
CA GLU A 92 -1.49 1.25 8.91
C GLU A 92 -1.04 2.70 8.71
N ARG A 93 -1.34 3.32 7.55
CA ARG A 93 -1.04 4.74 7.32
C ARG A 93 -1.93 5.66 8.15
N ILE A 94 -3.20 5.31 8.36
CA ILE A 94 -4.10 6.06 9.24
C ILE A 94 -3.58 6.00 10.68
N GLU A 95 -3.25 4.81 11.18
CA GLU A 95 -2.69 4.62 12.52
C GLU A 95 -1.41 5.46 12.73
N ARG A 96 -0.51 5.50 11.73
CA ARG A 96 0.70 6.37 11.79
C ARG A 96 0.38 7.86 11.88
N ILE A 97 -0.67 8.32 11.21
CA ILE A 97 -1.14 9.72 11.34
C ILE A 97 -1.74 9.93 12.74
N GLU A 98 -2.54 8.98 13.25
CA GLU A 98 -3.16 9.03 14.58
C GLU A 98 -2.13 9.09 15.72
N GLU A 99 -1.08 8.26 15.65
CA GLU A 99 0.05 8.26 16.59
C GLU A 99 0.71 9.64 16.69
N GLY A 100 0.78 10.37 15.57
CA GLY A 100 1.31 11.73 15.51
C GLY A 100 2.83 11.84 15.66
N ALA A 101 3.55 10.73 15.78
CA ALA A 101 5.02 10.66 15.86
C ALA A 101 5.70 10.84 14.48
N ILE A 102 5.16 11.75 13.67
CA ILE A 102 5.59 12.06 12.30
C ILE A 102 5.57 13.57 12.09
N SER A 103 6.41 14.08 11.19
CA SER A 103 6.29 15.47 10.75
C SER A 103 5.00 15.71 9.97
N TYR A 104 4.52 16.96 9.94
CA TYR A 104 3.37 17.32 9.10
C TYR A 104 3.54 16.94 7.63
N ALA A 105 4.72 17.18 7.05
CA ALA A 105 5.01 16.83 5.65
C ALA A 105 4.96 15.32 5.38
N GLU A 106 5.34 14.50 6.37
CA GLU A 106 5.15 13.04 6.29
C GLU A 106 3.67 12.69 6.39
N GLY A 107 2.93 13.32 7.30
CA GLY A 107 1.48 13.16 7.41
C GLY A 107 0.75 13.51 6.11
N GLU A 108 1.17 14.56 5.39
CA GLU A 108 0.62 14.91 4.08
C GLU A 108 0.90 13.85 3.03
N ARG A 109 2.11 13.26 3.01
CA ARG A 109 2.45 12.15 2.12
C ARG A 109 1.61 10.91 2.41
N LEU A 110 1.45 10.57 3.69
CA LEU A 110 0.59 9.45 4.12
C LEU A 110 -0.86 9.70 3.72
N ALA A 111 -1.39 10.90 3.94
CA ALA A 111 -2.76 11.27 3.56
C ALA A 111 -2.98 11.18 2.04
N ALA A 112 -2.05 11.66 1.23
CA ALA A 112 -2.10 11.51 -0.22
C ALA A 112 -2.05 10.04 -0.65
N SER A 113 -1.20 9.24 -0.01
CA SER A 113 -1.10 7.79 -0.27
C SER A 113 -2.40 7.06 0.10
N ILE A 114 -3.05 7.42 1.22
CA ILE A 114 -4.33 6.83 1.66
C ILE A 114 -5.41 7.10 0.61
N ILE A 115 -5.57 8.36 0.18
CA ILE A 115 -6.56 8.73 -0.85
C ILE A 115 -6.29 7.97 -2.15
N GLY A 116 -5.02 7.82 -2.51
CA GLY A 116 -4.60 7.05 -3.67
C GLY A 116 -4.97 5.55 -3.58
N ILE A 117 -4.83 4.96 -2.39
CA ILE A 117 -5.26 3.59 -2.11
C ILE A 117 -6.79 3.47 -2.23
N ASP A 118 -7.53 4.42 -1.65
CA ASP A 118 -9.00 4.43 -1.72
C ASP A 118 -9.48 4.49 -3.18
N ARG A 119 -8.84 5.34 -3.98
CA ARG A 119 -9.12 5.42 -5.42
C ARG A 119 -8.82 4.11 -6.16
N ALA A 120 -7.73 3.44 -5.81
CA ALA A 120 -7.41 2.14 -6.38
C ALA A 120 -8.42 1.06 -5.96
N LEU A 121 -8.84 1.04 -4.70
CA LEU A 121 -9.85 0.11 -4.19
C LEU A 121 -11.20 0.29 -4.91
N GLU A 122 -11.69 1.52 -5.05
CA GLU A 122 -12.91 1.83 -5.81
C GLU A 122 -12.84 1.28 -7.25
N ALA A 123 -11.70 1.48 -7.92
CA ALA A 123 -11.50 1.01 -9.27
C ALA A 123 -11.46 -0.53 -9.38
N LEU A 124 -10.96 -1.21 -8.35
CA LEU A 124 -10.92 -2.68 -8.28
C LEU A 124 -12.25 -3.28 -7.84
N GLU A 125 -13.08 -2.55 -7.11
CA GLU A 125 -14.42 -2.94 -6.68
C GLU A 125 -15.46 -2.78 -7.80
N GLY A 126 -15.29 -1.78 -8.67
CA GLY A 126 -16.17 -1.55 -9.83
C GLY A 126 -16.14 -2.65 -10.90
N LEU A 127 -15.25 -3.64 -10.77
CA LEU A 127 -15.13 -4.76 -11.69
C LEU A 127 -16.10 -5.86 -11.29
N ARG A 128 -17.11 -6.10 -12.14
CA ARG A 128 -18.06 -7.20 -11.92
C ARG A 128 -17.36 -8.54 -12.11
N ALA A 129 -17.70 -9.52 -11.27
CA ALA A 129 -17.47 -10.91 -11.60
C ALA A 129 -18.13 -11.21 -12.97
N PRO A 130 -17.43 -11.80 -13.96
CA PRO A 130 -18.10 -12.23 -15.19
C PRO A 130 -19.23 -13.20 -14.83
N GLY A 131 -20.33 -13.08 -15.59
CA GLY A 131 -21.42 -14.05 -15.59
C GLY A 131 -20.97 -15.41 -16.15
N PRO A 132 -21.87 -16.42 -16.23
CA PRO A 132 -21.52 -17.75 -16.72
C PRO A 132 -20.94 -17.71 -18.15
N GLU A 133 -19.98 -18.60 -18.43
CA GLU A 133 -19.16 -18.63 -19.66
C GLU A 133 -19.98 -18.45 -20.95
N THR A 134 -19.47 -17.64 -21.88
CA THR A 134 -20.03 -17.52 -23.24
C THR A 134 -18.97 -17.91 -24.27
N ALA A 135 -19.43 -18.40 -25.43
CA ALA A 135 -18.57 -18.93 -26.50
C ALA A 135 -17.47 -17.96 -27.02
N ALA A 136 -17.51 -16.68 -26.63
CA ALA A 136 -16.48 -15.67 -26.91
C ALA A 136 -15.16 -15.88 -26.14
N GLU A 137 -15.14 -16.66 -25.06
CA GLU A 137 -13.95 -16.86 -24.20
C GLU A 137 -12.83 -17.72 -24.82
N ARG A 138 -13.09 -18.39 -25.96
CA ARG A 138 -12.11 -19.26 -26.62
C ARG A 138 -10.96 -18.50 -27.29
N GLN A 139 -11.12 -17.21 -27.59
CA GLN A 139 -10.07 -16.39 -28.21
C GLN A 139 -9.02 -15.86 -27.19
N ALA A 140 -9.22 -16.08 -25.88
CA ALA A 140 -8.53 -15.35 -24.81
C ALA A 140 -7.21 -15.97 -24.29
N ALA A 141 -6.63 -16.99 -24.94
CA ALA A 141 -5.47 -17.70 -24.38
C ALA A 141 -4.18 -16.85 -24.32
N ALA A 142 -3.92 -16.03 -25.35
CA ALA A 142 -2.76 -15.14 -25.41
C ALA A 142 -2.92 -13.95 -24.45
N ASP A 143 -4.12 -13.37 -24.41
CA ASP A 143 -4.46 -12.25 -23.53
C ASP A 143 -4.45 -12.66 -22.07
N ARG A 144 -4.89 -13.88 -21.76
CA ARG A 144 -4.75 -14.49 -20.43
C ARG A 144 -3.29 -14.65 -20.05
N LYS A 145 -2.41 -15.12 -20.96
CA LYS A 145 -0.96 -15.27 -20.69
C LYS A 145 -0.26 -13.94 -20.41
N ARG A 146 -0.56 -12.89 -21.18
CA ARG A 146 0.01 -11.55 -20.97
C ARG A 146 -0.42 -10.98 -19.63
N TRP A 147 -1.70 -11.15 -19.30
CA TRP A 147 -2.28 -10.71 -18.04
C TRP A 147 -1.73 -11.47 -16.82
N MET A 148 -1.58 -12.80 -16.92
CA MET A 148 -0.95 -13.61 -15.87
C MET A 148 0.50 -13.18 -15.57
N ARG A 149 1.26 -12.78 -16.59
CA ARG A 149 2.65 -12.27 -16.38
C ARG A 149 2.64 -10.94 -15.64
N PHE A 150 1.75 -10.04 -16.03
CA PHE A 150 1.61 -8.73 -15.41
C PHE A 150 1.17 -8.82 -13.94
N LEU A 151 0.15 -9.62 -13.63
CA LEU A 151 -0.31 -9.82 -12.26
C LEU A 151 0.77 -10.42 -11.36
N LYS A 152 1.60 -11.33 -11.90
CA LYS A 152 2.75 -11.87 -11.16
C LYS A 152 3.83 -10.83 -10.88
N GLN A 153 3.99 -9.83 -11.74
CA GLN A 153 4.95 -8.74 -11.54
C GLN A 153 4.43 -7.68 -10.57
N ALA A 154 3.13 -7.39 -10.62
CA ALA A 154 2.50 -6.41 -9.74
C ALA A 154 2.15 -6.96 -8.34
N LEU A 155 1.95 -8.28 -8.20
CA LEU A 155 1.47 -8.90 -6.96
C LEU A 155 2.34 -10.07 -6.44
N GLY A 156 3.47 -10.37 -7.09
CA GLY A 156 4.39 -11.43 -6.67
C GLY A 156 5.75 -10.84 -6.29
N ARG A 157 6.30 -11.13 -5.11
CA ARG A 157 6.32 -12.44 -4.43
C ARG A 157 5.88 -12.40 -2.96
N ASP A 158 4.82 -13.14 -2.62
CA ASP A 158 4.78 -13.91 -1.38
C ASP A 158 5.61 -15.20 -1.63
N GLU A 159 6.94 -15.12 -1.55
CA GLU A 159 7.74 -16.31 -1.26
C GLU A 159 8.26 -16.16 0.16
N GLY A 160 7.72 -16.99 1.04
CA GLY A 160 8.03 -16.98 2.46
C GLY A 160 9.54 -16.93 2.69
N SER A 161 9.94 -15.99 3.54
CA SER A 161 10.97 -16.14 4.56
C SER A 161 12.04 -17.20 4.26
N THR A 162 12.96 -16.91 3.32
CA THR A 162 14.27 -17.56 3.32
C THR A 162 15.24 -16.72 4.14
N VAL A 163 15.11 -16.80 5.47
CA VAL A 163 16.16 -16.55 6.48
C VAL A 163 15.78 -17.42 7.69
N GLY A 164 16.51 -18.47 8.09
CA GLY A 164 17.85 -18.83 7.68
C GLY A 164 18.17 -20.31 7.92
N SER A 165 18.98 -20.82 7.01
CA SER A 165 19.99 -21.81 7.34
C SER A 165 20.95 -21.20 8.36
N ARG A 166 20.95 -21.72 9.59
CA ARG A 166 22.16 -21.76 10.41
C ARG A 166 22.06 -22.84 11.50
N ARG A 167 22.83 -23.90 11.22
CA ARG A 167 23.38 -24.95 12.10
C ARG A 167 22.45 -26.07 12.54
#